data_AF-C1D293-F1
#
_entry.id   AF-C1D293-F1
#
_cell.length_a   1.000
_cell.length_b   1.000
_cell.length_c   1.000
_cell.angle_alpha   90.00
_cell.angle_beta   90.00
_cell.angle_gamma   90.00
#
_symmetry.space_group_name_H-M   'P 1'
#
loop_
_entity.id
_entity.type
_entity.pdbx_description
1 polymer ?
#
loop_
_entity_poly.entity_id
_entity_poly.type
_entity_poly.pdbx_seq_one_letter_code
_entity_poly.pdbx_strand_id
1 'polypeptide(L)'
;MKQRLFLFVATGLLFASCAPVTVRIITWDHVPSEYLYDQSLMFLNTRGYTLKTANKTLSLLEAEITNTAGQATDQATIWIRPAGWSPRIDATFTSGAINEYRGYMAQAVARYRHR
;
A
#
# COMPACT_ATOMS: atom_id res chain seq x y z
N MET A 1 52.52 -24.17 -22.49
CA MET A 1 51.12 -23.94 -22.91
C MET A 1 50.23 -24.15 -21.69
N LYS A 2 49.70 -23.08 -21.08
CA LYS A 2 48.86 -23.17 -19.87
C LYS A 2 47.42 -22.83 -20.25
N GLN A 3 46.54 -23.84 -20.13
CA GLN A 3 45.09 -23.74 -20.35
C GLN A 3 44.47 -22.73 -19.39
N ARG A 4 43.66 -21.81 -19.92
CA ARG A 4 42.81 -20.90 -19.15
C ARG A 4 41.47 -21.59 -18.90
N LEU A 5 41.22 -21.94 -17.64
CA LEU A 5 39.93 -22.46 -17.19
C LEU A 5 38.93 -21.31 -17.13
N PHE A 6 37.84 -21.42 -17.88
CA PHE A 6 36.73 -20.47 -17.86
C PHE A 6 35.99 -20.58 -16.53
N LEU A 7 35.90 -19.47 -15.79
CA LEU A 7 34.97 -19.33 -14.68
C LEU A 7 33.81 -18.44 -15.16
N PHE A 8 32.71 -19.08 -15.58
CA PHE A 8 31.46 -18.38 -15.81
C PHE A 8 30.92 -17.93 -14.45
N VAL A 9 31.05 -16.65 -14.15
CA VAL A 9 30.33 -16.01 -13.04
C VAL A 9 28.87 -16.02 -13.44
N ALA A 10 28.08 -16.90 -12.81
CA ALA A 10 26.64 -16.85 -12.87
C ALA A 10 26.19 -15.52 -12.24
N THR A 11 25.88 -14.54 -13.08
CA THR A 11 25.22 -13.30 -12.67
C THR A 11 23.84 -13.70 -12.18
N GLY A 12 23.73 -13.95 -10.87
CA GLY A 12 22.46 -14.15 -10.19
C GLY A 12 21.60 -12.92 -10.45
N LEU A 13 20.59 -13.09 -11.30
CA LEU A 13 19.48 -12.16 -11.41
C LEU A 13 18.79 -12.19 -10.04
N LEU A 14 19.15 -11.26 -9.17
CA LEU A 14 18.37 -10.99 -7.96
C LEU A 14 17.03 -10.45 -8.44
N PHE A 15 16.06 -11.35 -8.65
CA PHE A 15 14.67 -10.98 -8.61
C PHE A 15 14.44 -10.40 -7.21
N ALA A 16 14.46 -9.07 -7.11
CA ALA A 16 13.95 -8.39 -5.93
C ALA A 16 12.52 -8.90 -5.76
N SER A 17 12.30 -9.76 -4.77
CA SER A 17 10.95 -10.16 -4.43
C SER A 17 10.24 -8.90 -3.97
N CYS A 18 9.36 -8.36 -4.80
CA CYS A 18 8.34 -7.40 -4.37
C CYS A 18 7.35 -8.17 -3.49
N ALA A 19 7.80 -8.61 -2.31
CA ALA A 19 6.91 -9.12 -1.30
C ALA A 19 5.98 -7.96 -0.89
N PRO A 20 4.67 -8.18 -0.81
CA PRO A 20 3.75 -7.15 -0.37
C PRO A 20 4.15 -6.64 1.01
N VAL A 21 4.21 -5.32 1.15
CA VAL A 21 4.53 -4.65 2.41
C VAL A 21 3.23 -4.20 3.07
N THR A 22 2.98 -4.75 4.25
CA THR A 22 1.80 -4.44 5.06
C THR A 22 2.14 -3.44 6.15
N VAL A 23 1.29 -2.43 6.32
CA VAL A 23 1.25 -1.57 7.50
C VAL A 23 -0.05 -1.76 8.23
N ARG A 24 0.10 -1.98 9.53
CA ARG A 24 -0.99 -2.02 10.50
C ARG A 24 -0.94 -0.75 11.32
N ILE A 25 -1.96 0.09 11.19
CA ILE A 25 -2.07 1.32 11.97
C ILE A 25 -2.97 1.01 13.16
N ILE A 26 -2.38 1.02 14.35
CA ILE A 26 -3.01 0.49 15.57
C ILE A 26 -3.79 1.57 16.32
N THR A 27 -3.32 2.82 16.31
CA THR A 27 -3.94 3.93 17.01
C THR A 27 -4.66 4.82 16.01
N TRP A 28 -5.97 5.09 16.19
CA TRP A 28 -6.80 6.22 15.68
C TRP A 28 -8.30 5.99 15.98
N ASP A 29 -8.63 5.44 17.16
CA ASP A 29 -10.01 5.07 17.51
C ASP A 29 -10.98 6.24 17.60
N HIS A 30 -10.46 7.44 17.90
CA HIS A 30 -11.23 8.68 17.95
C HIS A 30 -11.54 9.26 16.56
N VAL A 31 -11.04 8.65 15.47
CA VAL A 31 -11.33 9.08 14.09
C VAL A 31 -12.42 8.19 13.48
N PRO A 32 -13.48 8.77 12.89
CA PRO A 32 -14.52 8.00 12.21
C PRO A 32 -13.94 7.13 11.10
N SER A 33 -14.41 5.88 10.98
CA SER A 33 -13.99 4.98 9.90
C SER A 33 -14.26 5.56 8.52
N GLU A 34 -15.37 6.28 8.37
CA GLU A 34 -15.74 6.96 7.13
C GLU A 34 -14.68 7.99 6.72
N TYR A 35 -14.20 8.81 7.66
CA TYR A 35 -13.12 9.76 7.37
C TYR A 35 -11.84 9.04 6.93
N LEU A 36 -11.45 7.97 7.63
CA LEU A 36 -10.27 7.20 7.26
C LEU A 36 -10.41 6.55 5.88
N TYR A 37 -11.61 6.06 5.55
CA TYR A 37 -11.93 5.51 4.23
C TYR A 37 -11.81 6.56 3.13
N ASP A 38 -12.45 7.72 3.31
CA ASP A 38 -12.42 8.79 2.31
C ASP A 38 -11.00 9.33 2.10
N GLN A 39 -10.19 9.45 3.16
CA GLN A 39 -8.78 9.82 3.04
C GLN A 39 -7.96 8.76 2.29
N SER A 40 -8.19 7.48 2.55
CA SER A 40 -7.51 6.37 1.87
C SER A 40 -7.86 6.32 0.38
N LEU A 41 -9.15 6.52 0.06
CA LEU A 41 -9.64 6.64 -1.31
C LEU A 41 -9.00 7.82 -2.04
N MET A 42 -8.92 8.98 -1.39
CA MET A 42 -8.29 10.18 -1.96
C MET A 42 -6.80 9.99 -2.23
N PHE A 43 -6.08 9.30 -1.33
CA PHE A 43 -4.68 8.94 -1.56
C PHE A 43 -4.49 8.08 -2.81
N LEU A 44 -5.29 7.01 -2.94
CA LEU A 44 -5.23 6.11 -4.10
C LEU A 44 -5.49 6.85 -5.41
N ASN A 45 -6.56 7.66 -5.46
CA ASN A 45 -6.89 8.47 -6.64
C ASN A 45 -5.78 9.45 -7.00
N THR A 46 -5.22 10.15 -6.02
CA THR A 46 -4.15 11.15 -6.25
C THR A 46 -2.86 10.51 -6.75
N ARG A 47 -2.57 9.27 -6.33
CA ARG A 47 -1.40 8.52 -6.78
C ARG A 47 -1.61 7.78 -8.11
N GLY A 48 -2.81 7.87 -8.70
CA GLY A 48 -3.12 7.27 -10.00
C GLY A 48 -3.45 5.78 -9.93
N TYR A 49 -3.83 5.24 -8.76
CA TYR A 49 -4.36 3.89 -8.70
C TYR A 49 -5.74 3.83 -9.37
N THR A 50 -5.97 2.77 -10.12
CA THR A 50 -7.28 2.39 -10.62
C THR A 50 -7.96 1.52 -9.56
N LEU A 51 -9.15 1.93 -9.11
CA LEU A 51 -9.92 1.17 -8.12
C LEU A 51 -10.51 -0.09 -8.75
N LYS A 52 -10.27 -1.24 -8.13
CA LYS A 52 -10.97 -2.50 -8.42
C LYS A 52 -12.23 -2.63 -7.59
N THR A 53 -12.10 -2.31 -6.30
CA THR A 53 -13.17 -2.44 -5.31
C THR A 53 -13.18 -1.21 -4.43
N ALA A 54 -14.34 -0.59 -4.28
CA ALA A 54 -14.59 0.48 -3.33
C ALA A 54 -15.85 0.17 -2.54
N ASN A 55 -15.72 -0.67 -1.50
CA ASN A 55 -16.84 -1.13 -0.70
C ASN A 55 -16.90 -0.34 0.61
N LYS A 56 -17.73 0.71 0.63
CA LYS A 56 -17.90 1.58 1.81
C LYS A 56 -18.54 0.84 2.98
N THR A 57 -19.45 -0.11 2.74
CA THR A 57 -20.10 -0.92 3.77
C THR A 57 -19.10 -1.81 4.51
N LEU A 58 -18.20 -2.47 3.77
CA LEU A 58 -17.13 -3.29 4.34
C LEU A 58 -15.89 -2.47 4.72
N SER A 59 -15.87 -1.19 4.37
CA SER A 59 -14.72 -0.29 4.54
C SER A 59 -13.43 -0.86 3.92
N LEU A 60 -13.58 -1.42 2.71
CA LEU A 60 -12.54 -2.06 1.92
C LEU A 60 -12.26 -1.29 0.63
N LEU A 61 -10.98 -1.03 0.37
CA LEU A 61 -10.48 -0.51 -0.89
C LEU A 61 -9.48 -1.50 -1.49
N GLU A 62 -9.65 -1.83 -2.76
CA GLU A 62 -8.68 -2.56 -3.55
C GLU A 62 -8.40 -1.78 -4.82
N ALA A 63 -7.12 -1.59 -5.14
CA ALA A 63 -6.72 -0.77 -6.26
C ALA A 63 -5.39 -1.25 -6.85
N GLU A 64 -5.10 -0.84 -8.07
CA GLU A 64 -3.80 -1.11 -8.68
C GLU A 64 -3.34 -0.04 -9.65
N ILE A 65 -2.03 0.04 -9.86
CA ILE A 65 -1.39 0.73 -10.97
C ILE A 65 -1.00 -0.33 -11.99
N THR A 66 -1.41 -0.15 -13.23
CA THR A 66 -0.99 -0.99 -14.36
C THR A 66 0.06 -0.28 -15.21
N ASN A 67 1.03 -1.03 -15.73
CA ASN A 67 1.95 -0.52 -16.74
C ASN A 67 1.27 -0.48 -18.12
N THR A 68 1.99 0.04 -19.12
CA THR A 68 1.54 0.13 -20.51
C THR A 68 1.25 -1.23 -21.16
N ALA A 69 1.76 -2.34 -20.60
CA ALA A 69 1.45 -3.70 -21.02
C ALA A 69 0.20 -4.28 -20.31
N GLY A 70 -0.50 -3.49 -19.50
CA GLY A 70 -1.69 -3.91 -18.76
C GLY A 70 -1.39 -4.79 -17.54
N GLN A 71 -0.14 -4.87 -17.11
CA GLN A 71 0.26 -5.68 -15.95
C GLN A 71 0.23 -4.82 -14.68
N ALA A 72 -0.31 -5.37 -13.59
CA ALA A 72 -0.29 -4.72 -12.29
C ALA A 72 1.15 -4.56 -11.80
N THR A 73 1.61 -3.32 -11.68
CA THR A 73 2.93 -2.97 -11.13
C THR A 73 2.87 -2.57 -9.67
N ASP A 74 1.69 -2.14 -9.20
CA ASP A 74 1.45 -1.98 -7.78
C ASP A 74 0.00 -2.27 -7.42
N GLN A 75 -0.24 -3.19 -6.50
CA GLN A 75 -1.54 -3.52 -5.94
C GLN A 75 -1.61 -3.00 -4.51
N ALA A 76 -2.74 -2.38 -4.17
CA ALA A 76 -3.05 -1.87 -2.86
C ALA A 76 -4.35 -2.50 -2.34
N THR A 77 -4.32 -3.00 -1.11
CA THR A 77 -5.51 -3.45 -0.37
C THR A 77 -5.55 -2.73 0.96
N ILE A 78 -6.63 -2.03 1.25
CA ILE A 78 -6.80 -1.25 2.47
C ILE A 78 -8.11 -1.63 3.14
N TRP A 79 -8.01 -2.16 4.35
CA TRP A 79 -9.13 -2.43 5.25
C TRP A 79 -9.15 -1.38 6.36
N ILE A 80 -10.22 -0.61 6.44
CA ILE A 80 -10.49 0.28 7.58
C ILE A 80 -11.49 -0.44 8.48
N ARG A 81 -11.10 -0.75 9.71
CA ARG A 81 -11.97 -1.46 10.66
C ARG A 81 -12.99 -0.51 11.30
N PRO A 82 -13.90 -0.95 12.18
CA PRO A 82 -14.67 -0.06 13.06
C PRO A 82 -13.83 0.49 14.22
N ALA A 83 -14.31 1.53 14.90
CA ALA A 83 -13.64 2.06 16.09
C ALA A 83 -13.59 1.00 17.21
N GLY A 84 -12.50 0.98 17.99
CA GLY A 84 -12.27 -0.03 19.02
C GLY A 84 -11.64 -1.34 18.52
N TRP A 85 -11.32 -1.43 17.22
CA TRP A 85 -10.61 -2.56 16.63
C TRP A 85 -9.13 -2.23 16.40
N SER A 86 -8.25 -3.17 16.76
CA SER A 86 -6.81 -3.09 16.50
C SER A 86 -6.36 -4.19 15.53
N PRO A 87 -5.61 -3.86 14.46
CA PRO A 87 -5.30 -2.52 14.00
C PRO A 87 -6.53 -1.80 13.43
N ARG A 88 -6.55 -0.47 13.54
CA ARG A 88 -7.58 0.39 12.97
C ARG A 88 -7.61 0.32 11.44
N ILE A 89 -6.42 0.26 10.84
CA ILE A 89 -6.24 0.10 9.39
C ILE A 89 -5.25 -1.03 9.14
N ASP A 90 -5.59 -1.93 8.22
CA ASP A 90 -4.67 -2.90 7.62
C ASP A 90 -4.50 -2.55 6.14
N ALA A 91 -3.34 -2.01 5.77
CA ALA A 91 -3.04 -1.56 4.42
C ALA A 91 -1.84 -2.31 3.87
N THR A 92 -1.97 -2.87 2.69
CA THR A 92 -0.92 -3.64 2.02
C THR A 92 -0.68 -3.05 0.64
N PHE A 93 0.59 -2.84 0.30
CA PHE A 93 1.01 -2.39 -1.02
C PHE A 93 2.11 -3.31 -1.53
N THR A 94 2.11 -3.62 -2.83
CA THR A 94 3.19 -4.42 -3.44
C THR A 94 4.45 -3.60 -3.73
N SER A 95 4.34 -2.27 -3.72
CA SER A 95 5.46 -1.33 -3.87
C SER A 95 5.76 -0.53 -2.60
N GLY A 96 6.82 0.29 -2.64
CA GLY A 96 7.24 1.18 -1.56
C GLY A 96 6.26 2.33 -1.20
N ALA A 97 5.11 2.45 -1.88
CA ALA A 97 4.10 3.48 -1.62
C ALA A 97 3.52 3.46 -0.19
N ILE A 98 3.70 2.36 0.53
CA ILE A 98 3.19 2.18 1.89
C ILE A 98 3.74 3.20 2.91
N ASN A 99 4.97 3.67 2.75
CA ASN A 99 5.54 4.69 3.63
C ASN A 99 4.92 6.07 3.36
N GLU A 100 4.65 6.38 2.09
CA GLU A 100 3.94 7.59 1.70
C GLU A 100 2.50 7.57 2.22
N TYR A 101 1.80 6.45 2.06
CA TYR A 101 0.45 6.25 2.58
C TYR A 101 0.40 6.50 4.10
N ARG A 102 1.35 5.92 4.85
CA ARG A 102 1.45 6.11 6.29
C ARG A 102 1.63 7.58 6.67
N GLY A 103 2.54 8.29 5.98
CA GLY A 103 2.79 9.71 6.21
C GLY A 103 1.57 10.58 5.87
N TYR A 104 0.93 10.33 4.73
CA TYR A 104 -0.29 11.02 4.31
C TYR A 104 -1.41 10.85 5.34
N MET A 105 -1.68 9.61 5.78
CA MET A 105 -2.73 9.33 6.74
C MET A 105 -2.44 9.93 8.12
N ALA A 106 -1.17 9.92 8.57
CA ALA A 106 -0.78 10.58 9.81
C ALA A 106 -1.07 12.09 9.77
N GLN A 107 -0.76 12.76 8.65
CA GLN A 107 -1.08 14.18 8.45
C GLN A 107 -2.59 14.42 8.38
N ALA A 108 -3.34 13.57 7.68
CA ALA A 108 -4.79 13.68 7.58
C ALA A 108 -5.48 13.56 8.95
N VAL A 109 -5.02 12.65 9.79
CA VAL A 109 -5.54 12.49 11.16
C VAL A 109 -5.11 13.65 12.07
N ALA A 110 -3.88 14.15 11.92
CA ALA A 110 -3.46 15.35 12.64
C ALA A 110 -4.38 16.55 12.31
N ARG A 111 -4.67 16.77 11.01
CA ARG A 111 -5.61 17.82 10.58
C ARG A 111 -7.02 17.62 11.15
N TYR A 112 -7.50 16.39 11.25
CA TYR A 112 -8.82 16.11 11.83
C TYR A 112 -8.90 16.48 13.32
N ARG A 113 -7.83 16.21 14.09
CA ARG A 113 -7.77 16.52 15.53
C ARG A 113 -7.72 18.01 15.86
N HIS A 114 -7.30 18.85 14.91
CA HIS A 114 -7.15 20.30 15.09
C HIS A 114 -8.32 21.11 14.49
N ARG A 115 -9.40 20.44 14.08
CA ARG A 115 -10.67 21.05 13.66
C ARG A 115 -11.68 20.96 14.80
#